data_AF-A0A2D7Y7C9-F1
#
_entry.id   AF-A0A2D7Y7C9-F1
#
_cell.length_a   1.000
_cell.length_b   1.000
_cell.length_c   1.000
_cell.angle_alpha   90.00
_cell.angle_beta   90.00
_cell.angle_gamma   90.00
#
_symmetry.space_group_name_H-M   'P 1'
#
loop_
_entity.id
_entity.type
_entity.pdbx_description
1 polymer ?
#
loop_
_entity_poly.entity_id
_entity_poly.type
_entity_poly.pdbx_seq_one_letter_code
_entity_poly.pdbx_strand_id
1 'polypeptide(L)'
;MMPARRMLWILLAGLLGTSPVVADDMLEGWARRGAVYDRIDLDGGSPLACAALCREDRQCRSWVWTQSAVTGSYESCALLSATPTAYRAPGQVTGLSPVIADRLDAAMDRPPSAREEQALADVAASPH
;
A
#
# COMPACT_ATOMS: atom_id res chain seq x y z
N MET A 1 30.15 -53.64 -2.67
CA MET A 1 29.09 -53.26 -1.72
C MET A 1 29.61 -52.15 -0.81
N MET A 2 29.08 -50.94 -0.95
CA MET A 2 29.11 -49.84 0.02
C MET A 2 28.00 -48.85 -0.41
N PRO A 3 27.18 -48.33 0.53
CA PRO A 3 25.82 -47.91 0.21
C PRO A 3 25.72 -46.52 -0.43
N ALA A 4 24.87 -46.46 -1.46
CA ALA A 4 24.30 -45.26 -2.03
C ALA A 4 23.52 -44.47 -0.96
N ARG A 5 24.18 -43.49 -0.34
CA ARG A 5 23.54 -42.56 0.60
C ARG A 5 24.01 -41.13 0.33
N ARG A 6 24.03 -40.78 -0.96
CA ARG A 6 24.36 -39.46 -1.49
C ARG A 6 23.27 -38.99 -2.46
N MET A 7 21.98 -39.09 -2.13
CA MET A 7 20.94 -38.53 -3.02
C MET A 7 19.55 -38.37 -2.37
N LEU A 8 19.48 -37.84 -1.15
CA LEU A 8 18.17 -37.51 -0.56
C LEU A 8 18.25 -36.33 0.41
N TRP A 9 18.67 -35.16 -0.08
CA TRP A 9 18.52 -33.89 0.65
C TRP A 9 18.16 -32.70 -0.25
N ILE A 10 17.93 -32.91 -1.55
CA ILE A 10 17.60 -31.81 -2.48
C ILE A 10 16.07 -31.60 -2.62
N LEU A 11 15.22 -32.47 -2.06
CA LEU A 11 13.76 -32.34 -2.16
C LEU A 11 13.10 -31.49 -1.05
N LEU A 12 13.85 -30.92 -0.10
CA LEU A 12 13.26 -30.09 0.98
C LEU A 12 13.51 -28.57 0.86
N ALA A 13 14.25 -28.11 -0.15
CA ALA A 13 14.61 -26.70 -0.32
C ALA A 13 13.64 -25.89 -1.23
N GLY A 14 12.50 -26.46 -1.60
CA GLY A 14 11.51 -25.83 -2.49
C GLY A 14 10.44 -24.95 -1.80
N LEU A 15 10.55 -24.73 -0.49
CA LEU A 15 9.53 -24.03 0.33
C LEU A 15 10.02 -22.66 0.85
N LEU A 16 10.93 -21.99 0.15
CA LEU A 16 11.14 -20.56 0.34
C LEU A 16 10.02 -19.83 -0.41
N GLY A 17 8.89 -19.65 0.29
CA GLY A 17 7.78 -18.85 -0.20
C GLY A 17 8.25 -17.46 -0.58
N THR A 18 8.15 -17.10 -1.86
CA THR A 18 8.20 -15.72 -2.30
C THR A 18 6.88 -15.07 -1.87
N SER A 19 6.82 -14.51 -0.66
CA SER A 19 5.73 -13.58 -0.34
C SER A 19 5.84 -12.42 -1.32
N PRO A 20 4.81 -12.14 -2.15
CA PRO A 20 4.82 -10.94 -2.95
C PRO A 20 4.89 -9.75 -1.99
N VAL A 21 5.83 -8.83 -2.23
CA VAL A 21 5.82 -7.51 -1.59
C VAL A 21 4.48 -6.89 -1.97
N VAL A 22 3.59 -6.76 -0.98
CA VAL A 22 2.23 -6.28 -1.14
C VAL A 22 2.26 -4.89 -1.77
N ALA A 23 1.72 -4.79 -2.98
CA ALA A 23 1.46 -3.54 -3.69
C ALA A 23 -0.05 -3.34 -3.89
N ASP A 24 -0.89 -3.91 -3.02
CA ASP A 24 -2.35 -3.93 -3.22
C ASP A 24 -3.03 -2.56 -3.00
N ASP A 25 -2.37 -1.59 -2.36
CA ASP A 25 -2.99 -0.30 -1.97
C ASP A 25 -2.52 0.90 -2.81
N MET A 26 -2.13 0.66 -4.06
CA MET A 26 -1.69 1.71 -4.98
C MET A 26 -2.81 2.09 -5.94
N LEU A 27 -3.13 3.39 -5.99
CA LEU A 27 -4.16 3.91 -6.86
C LEU A 27 -3.54 4.46 -8.14
N GLU A 28 -3.62 3.69 -9.23
CA GLU A 28 -3.17 4.11 -10.56
C GLU A 28 -4.14 5.09 -11.21
N GLY A 29 -3.60 6.16 -11.81
CA GLY A 29 -4.41 7.22 -12.43
C GLY A 29 -5.08 8.13 -11.41
N TRP A 30 -4.55 8.17 -10.18
CA TRP A 30 -5.02 9.01 -9.08
C TRP A 30 -3.85 9.68 -8.38
N ALA A 31 -4.16 10.81 -7.72
CA ALA A 31 -3.21 11.53 -6.89
C ALA A 31 -3.88 12.17 -5.69
N ARG A 32 -3.06 12.55 -4.70
CA ARG A 32 -3.45 13.34 -3.54
C ARG A 32 -2.78 14.70 -3.64
N ARG A 33 -3.48 15.77 -3.28
CA ARG A 33 -2.95 17.15 -3.35
C ARG A 33 -2.97 17.82 -1.99
N GLY A 34 -2.01 18.72 -1.78
CA GLY A 34 -1.81 19.38 -0.50
C GLY A 34 -1.00 18.53 0.48
N ALA A 35 -0.53 19.15 1.56
CA ALA A 35 0.34 18.53 2.56
C ALA A 35 1.68 17.95 2.03
N VAL A 36 2.06 18.28 0.79
CA VAL A 36 3.38 17.94 0.24
C VAL A 36 4.43 18.69 1.04
N TYR A 37 5.36 17.96 1.65
CA TYR A 37 6.48 18.54 2.39
C TYR A 37 7.83 18.30 1.72
N ASP A 38 7.90 17.34 0.78
CA ASP A 38 9.10 17.07 0.01
C ASP A 38 8.77 16.63 -1.42
N ARG A 39 9.70 16.91 -2.34
CA ARG A 39 9.65 16.51 -3.75
C ARG A 39 11.03 16.04 -4.20
N ILE A 40 11.07 14.83 -4.74
CA ILE A 40 12.28 14.14 -5.12
C ILE A 40 12.17 13.78 -6.59
N ASP A 41 13.13 14.24 -7.40
CA ASP A 41 13.25 13.79 -8.79
C ASP A 41 13.90 12.40 -8.79
N LEU A 42 13.31 11.49 -9.54
CA LEU A 42 13.77 10.11 -9.69
C LEU A 42 14.22 9.91 -11.14
N ASP A 43 15.48 9.61 -11.35
CA ASP A 43 16.00 9.28 -12.68
C ASP A 43 15.64 7.82 -13.02
N GLY A 44 14.50 7.60 -13.69
CA GLY A 44 13.99 6.27 -14.02
C GLY A 44 13.30 5.56 -12.84
N GLY A 45 12.74 6.32 -11.90
CA GLY A 45 12.12 5.75 -10.69
C GLY A 45 10.72 5.21 -10.90
N SER A 46 10.36 4.16 -10.15
CA SER A 46 9.03 3.55 -10.17
C SER A 46 8.13 4.05 -9.03
N PRO A 47 6.82 3.83 -9.11
CA PRO A 47 5.91 4.02 -7.97
C PRO A 47 6.39 3.32 -6.68
N LEU A 48 6.97 2.12 -6.80
CA LEU A 48 7.53 1.36 -5.68
C LEU A 48 8.73 2.08 -5.03
N ALA A 49 9.56 2.78 -5.81
CA ALA A 49 10.64 3.58 -5.26
C ALA A 49 10.10 4.76 -4.43
N CYS A 50 9.05 5.43 -4.90
CA CYS A 50 8.39 6.49 -4.15
C CYS A 50 7.72 5.96 -2.86
N ALA A 51 7.08 4.79 -2.92
CA ALA A 51 6.54 4.12 -1.75
C ALA A 51 7.63 3.77 -0.72
N ALA A 52 8.79 3.30 -1.18
CA ALA A 52 9.92 2.97 -0.31
C ALA A 52 10.48 4.21 0.42
N LEU A 53 10.59 5.36 -0.27
CA LEU A 53 10.96 6.63 0.33
C LEU A 53 9.97 7.05 1.43
N CYS A 54 8.67 6.93 1.16
CA CYS A 54 7.64 7.23 2.16
C CYS A 54 7.69 6.29 3.37
N ARG A 55 8.01 5.00 3.16
CA ARG A 55 8.13 4.03 4.25
C ARG A 55 9.31 4.35 5.18
N GLU A 56 10.40 4.88 4.66
CA GLU A 56 11.59 5.23 5.44
C GLU A 56 11.41 6.54 6.23
N ASP A 57 10.53 7.43 5.77
CA ASP A 57 10.26 8.70 6.45
C ASP A 57 9.03 8.64 7.37
N ARG A 58 9.26 8.78 8.68
CA ARG A 58 8.20 8.79 9.71
C ARG A 58 7.20 9.95 9.58
N GLN A 59 7.56 11.04 8.92
CA GLN A 59 6.66 12.16 8.62
C GLN A 59 5.69 11.81 7.48
N CYS A 60 6.07 10.89 6.59
CA CYS A 60 5.25 10.53 5.45
C CYS A 60 3.97 9.82 5.88
N ARG A 61 2.84 10.25 5.33
CA ARG A 61 1.52 9.65 5.52
C ARG A 61 0.95 9.10 4.22
N SER A 62 1.20 9.80 3.11
CA SER A 62 0.91 9.33 1.76
C SER A 62 1.94 9.87 0.78
N TRP A 63 1.95 9.34 -0.44
CA TRP A 63 2.91 9.73 -1.47
C TRP A 63 2.24 9.78 -2.85
N VAL A 64 2.83 10.51 -3.78
CA VAL A 64 2.41 10.58 -5.18
C VAL A 64 3.64 10.44 -6.07
N TRP A 65 3.64 9.42 -6.90
CA TRP A 65 4.58 9.27 -8.01
C TRP A 65 3.95 9.83 -9.29
N THR A 66 4.72 10.59 -10.06
CA THR A 66 4.30 11.19 -11.32
C THR A 66 5.23 10.76 -12.43
N GLN A 67 4.67 10.28 -13.53
CA GLN A 67 5.40 9.89 -14.73
C GLN A 67 6.13 11.09 -15.36
N SER A 68 7.31 10.83 -15.93
CA SER A 68 8.08 11.80 -16.70
C SER A 68 7.28 12.43 -17.85
N ALA A 69 6.39 11.66 -18.50
CA ALA A 69 5.50 12.16 -19.54
C ALA A 69 4.55 13.29 -19.08
N VAL A 70 4.25 13.36 -17.77
CA VAL A 70 3.40 14.40 -17.16
C VAL A 70 4.24 15.61 -16.74
N THR A 71 5.47 15.41 -16.25
CA THR A 71 6.36 16.48 -15.78
C THR A 71 7.19 17.12 -16.89
N GLY A 72 7.38 16.43 -18.02
CA GLY A 72 8.24 16.86 -19.14
C GLY A 72 9.74 16.69 -18.90
N SER A 73 10.14 15.98 -17.84
CA SER A 73 11.55 15.76 -17.48
C SER A 73 11.74 14.36 -16.87
N TYR A 74 11.90 14.29 -15.55
CA TYR A 74 12.09 13.05 -14.78
C TYR A 74 10.79 12.62 -14.12
N GLU A 75 10.70 11.35 -13.72
CA GLU A 75 9.69 10.93 -12.77
C GLU A 75 9.88 11.70 -11.47
N SER A 76 8.78 12.08 -10.80
CA SER A 76 8.86 12.79 -9.52
C SER A 76 8.08 12.07 -8.44
N CYS A 77 8.60 12.13 -7.22
CA CYS A 77 7.97 11.63 -6.02
C CYS A 77 7.65 12.79 -5.08
N ALA A 78 6.38 12.98 -4.75
CA ALA A 78 5.94 13.92 -3.72
C ALA A 78 5.61 13.14 -2.44
N LEU A 79 6.22 13.53 -1.32
CA LEU A 79 5.91 12.99 0.01
C LEU A 79 4.95 13.93 0.74
N LEU A 80 3.86 13.36 1.27
CA LEU A 80 2.78 14.10 1.90
C LEU A 80 2.69 13.78 3.40
N SER A 81 2.53 14.81 4.21
CA SER A 81 2.45 14.74 5.69
C SER A 81 1.05 14.43 6.20
N ALA A 82 0.09 14.28 5.28
CA ALA A 82 -1.29 13.90 5.55
C ALA A 82 -1.79 12.92 4.47
N THR A 83 -3.05 12.50 4.59
CA THR A 83 -3.72 11.64 3.60
C THR A 83 -4.96 12.31 3.01
N PRO A 84 -4.79 13.36 2.18
CA PRO A 84 -5.92 14.01 1.50
C PRO A 84 -6.72 13.01 0.65
N THR A 85 -7.97 13.36 0.36
CA THR A 85 -8.81 12.63 -0.58
C THR A 85 -8.13 12.56 -1.94
N ALA A 86 -8.12 11.36 -2.54
CA ALA A 86 -7.57 11.17 -3.87
C ALA A 86 -8.49 11.75 -4.94
N TYR A 87 -7.91 12.27 -6.02
CA TYR A 87 -8.61 12.76 -7.22
C TYR A 87 -8.03 12.11 -8.48
N ARG A 88 -8.83 12.05 -9.56
CA ARG A 88 -8.41 11.49 -10.85
C ARG A 88 -7.24 12.29 -11.43
N ALA A 89 -6.13 11.60 -11.71
CA ALA A 89 -4.90 12.17 -12.23
C ALA A 89 -4.19 11.15 -13.14
N PRO A 90 -4.51 11.09 -14.44
CA PRO A 90 -3.83 10.21 -15.38
C PRO A 90 -2.31 10.43 -15.37
N GLY A 91 -1.53 9.34 -15.43
CA GLY A 91 -0.06 9.40 -15.38
C GLY A 91 0.53 9.59 -13.98
N GLN A 92 -0.30 9.52 -12.93
CA GLN A 92 0.13 9.56 -11.53
C GLN A 92 -0.33 8.30 -10.79
N VAL A 93 0.42 7.94 -9.76
CA VAL A 93 0.11 6.83 -8.85
C VAL A 93 0.27 7.33 -7.43
N THR A 94 -0.67 6.98 -6.54
CA THR A 94 -0.60 7.39 -5.14
C THR A 94 -0.85 6.22 -4.21
N GLY A 95 -0.18 6.21 -3.07
CA GLY A 95 -0.36 5.21 -2.02
C GLY A 95 -0.24 5.81 -0.63
N LEU A 96 -0.44 4.96 0.37
CA LEU A 96 -0.36 5.31 1.79
C LEU A 96 0.98 4.83 2.37
N SER A 97 1.41 5.45 3.47
CA SER A 97 2.45 4.86 4.32
C SER A 97 1.90 3.60 5.02
N PRO A 98 2.75 2.61 5.38
CA PRO A 98 2.30 1.40 6.08
C PRO A 98 1.50 1.71 7.36
N VAL A 99 1.98 2.68 8.15
CA VAL A 99 1.30 3.10 9.39
C VAL A 99 -0.13 3.61 9.13
N ILE A 100 -0.39 4.21 7.98
CA ILE A 100 -1.76 4.64 7.65
C ILE A 100 -2.58 3.47 7.07
N ALA A 101 -1.99 2.63 6.22
CA ALA A 101 -2.67 1.43 5.71
C ALA A 101 -3.13 0.52 6.87
N ASP A 102 -2.23 0.18 7.79
CA ASP A 102 -2.52 -0.65 8.96
C ASP A 102 -3.64 -0.05 9.84
N ARG A 103 -3.72 1.28 9.95
CA ARG A 103 -4.78 1.96 10.69
C ARG A 103 -6.12 1.88 10.00
N LEU A 104 -6.16 1.90 8.67
CA LEU A 104 -7.38 1.73 7.91
C LEU A 104 -7.87 0.29 8.02
N ASP A 105 -6.97 -0.69 7.89
CA ASP A 105 -7.30 -2.11 8.05
C ASP A 105 -7.87 -2.38 9.44
N ALA A 106 -7.19 -1.89 10.49
CA ALA A 106 -7.68 -2.01 11.86
C ALA A 106 -9.01 -1.29 12.11
N ALA A 107 -9.28 -0.19 11.39
CA ALA A 107 -10.56 0.51 11.49
C ALA A 107 -11.68 -0.23 10.75
N MET A 108 -11.38 -0.90 9.65
CA MET A 108 -12.33 -1.72 8.89
C MET A 108 -12.72 -2.98 9.65
N ASP A 109 -11.77 -3.59 10.36
CA ASP A 109 -11.99 -4.79 11.16
C ASP A 109 -12.52 -4.51 12.58
N ARG A 110 -12.99 -3.28 12.84
CA ARG A 110 -13.51 -2.90 14.15
C ARG A 110 -14.80 -3.69 14.46
N PRO A 111 -14.91 -4.33 15.65
CA PRO A 111 -16.16 -4.96 16.06
C PRO A 111 -17.29 -3.92 16.25
N PRO A 112 -18.55 -4.30 16.00
CA PRO A 112 -19.68 -3.42 16.22
C PRO A 112 -19.77 -3.01 17.69
N SER A 113 -20.19 -1.77 17.93
CA SER A 113 -20.55 -1.29 19.26
C SER A 113 -21.88 -1.88 19.70
N ALA A 114 -22.15 -1.90 21.02
CA ALA A 114 -23.42 -2.38 21.57
C ALA A 114 -24.66 -1.67 20.94
N ARG A 115 -24.53 -0.40 20.55
CA ARG A 115 -25.60 0.33 19.85
C ARG A 115 -25.83 -0.24 18.44
N GLU A 116 -24.75 -0.52 17.71
CA GLU A 116 -24.83 -1.11 16.37
C GLU A 116 -25.35 -2.56 16.44
N GLU A 117 -24.91 -3.34 17.42
CA GLU A 117 -25.43 -4.68 17.68
C GLU A 117 -26.94 -4.68 17.94
N GLN A 118 -27.43 -3.76 18.78
CA GLN A 118 -28.86 -3.61 19.03
C GLN A 118 -29.62 -3.24 17.76
N ALA A 119 -29.12 -2.26 16.99
CA ALA A 119 -29.76 -1.84 15.75
C ALA A 119 -29.84 -2.99 14.73
N LEU A 120 -28.79 -3.81 14.63
CA LEU A 120 -28.79 -5.01 13.78
C LEU A 120 -29.83 -6.04 14.25
N ALA A 121 -29.97 -6.25 15.56
CA ALA A 121 -30.98 -7.13 16.12
C ALA A 121 -32.40 -6.64 15.84
N ASP A 122 -32.66 -5.34 15.96
CA ASP A 122 -33.96 -4.73 15.70
C ASP A 122 -34.38 -4.86 14.22
N VAL A 123 -33.43 -4.65 13.30
CA VAL A 123 -33.65 -4.88 11.86
C VAL A 123 -33.97 -6.35 11.58
N ALA A 124 -33.22 -7.28 12.20
CA ALA A 124 -33.44 -8.72 12.03
C ALA A 124 -34.78 -9.20 12.61
N ALA A 125 -35.31 -8.52 13.63
CA ALA A 125 -36.58 -8.86 14.27
C ALA A 125 -37.81 -8.24 13.59
N SER A 126 -37.63 -7.33 12.63
CA SER A 126 -38.74 -6.63 11.98
C SER A 126 -39.43 -7.52 10.94
N PRO A 127 -40.74 -7.81 11.07
CA PRO A 127 -41.49 -8.53 10.04
C PRO A 127 -41.68 -7.61 8.82
N HIS A 128 -41.23 -8.06 7.66
CA HIS A 128 -41.42 -7.36 6.38
C HIS A 128 -42.88 -7.36 5.92
#